data_AF-A0A2I3RJJ4-F1
#
_entry.id   AF-A0A2I3RJJ4-F1
#
_cell.length_a   1.000
_cell.length_b   1.000
_cell.length_c   1.000
_cell.angle_alpha   90.00
_cell.angle_beta   90.00
_cell.angle_gamma   90.00
#
_symmetry.space_group_name_H-M   'P 1'
#
loop_
_entity.id
_entity.type
_entity.pdbx_description
1 polymer ?
#
loop_
_entity_poly.entity_id
_entity_poly.type
_entity_poly.pdbx_seq_one_letter_code
_entity_poly.pdbx_strand_id
1 'polypeptide(L)'
;VEEEIAALVIDNGSCMCKAGFAGDDAPQAMLPSTVLFQPSFPCMESCGIHQTTINSIKKCDVDICKDLYTNTVLSGGTTMYPGIADRMQKEITVLAPSTMKIKIIAPPERKFSVWIGCSILNSLFTFQQMWVSKQEYDESGPYIIHHKCF
;
A
#
# COMPACT_ATOMS: atom_id res chain seq x y z
N VAL A 1 -15.92 -10.11 -46.34
CA VAL A 1 -15.21 -9.04 -45.61
C VAL A 1 -15.25 -9.49 -44.17
N GLU A 2 -14.14 -9.95 -43.62
CA GLU A 2 -14.07 -10.21 -42.17
C GLU A 2 -14.27 -8.87 -41.47
N GLU A 3 -15.29 -8.77 -40.62
CA GLU A 3 -15.42 -7.62 -39.72
C GLU A 3 -14.22 -7.68 -38.76
N GLU A 4 -13.30 -6.72 -38.86
CA GLU A 4 -12.27 -6.53 -37.84
C GLU A 4 -12.97 -6.27 -36.50
N ILE A 5 -12.87 -7.24 -35.58
CA ILE A 5 -13.40 -7.08 -34.24
C ILE A 5 -12.48 -6.10 -33.50
N ALA A 6 -12.94 -4.87 -33.30
CA ALA A 6 -12.24 -3.89 -32.49
C ALA A 6 -12.15 -4.38 -31.03
N ALA A 7 -10.94 -4.56 -30.50
CA ALA A 7 -10.72 -4.97 -29.13
C ALA A 7 -10.62 -3.76 -28.18
N LEU A 8 -11.27 -3.82 -27.03
CA LEU A 8 -11.11 -2.85 -25.95
C LEU A 8 -9.88 -3.23 -25.11
N VAL A 9 -8.92 -2.32 -25.00
CA VAL A 9 -7.74 -2.47 -24.15
C VAL A 9 -7.99 -1.74 -22.83
N ILE A 10 -7.87 -2.44 -21.71
CA ILE A 10 -7.93 -1.87 -20.36
C ILE A 10 -6.59 -2.14 -19.67
N ASP A 11 -5.82 -1.08 -19.43
CA ASP A 11 -4.57 -1.12 -18.68
C ASP A 11 -4.81 -0.56 -17.27
N ASN A 12 -4.89 -1.46 -16.29
CA ASN A 12 -4.94 -1.06 -14.88
C ASN A 12 -3.52 -0.77 -14.37
N GLY A 13 -3.05 0.43 -14.68
CA GLY A 13 -1.74 0.91 -14.25
C GLY A 13 -1.74 1.49 -12.84
N SER A 14 -0.61 1.32 -12.16
CA SER A 14 -0.31 1.93 -10.85
C SER A 14 -0.12 3.46 -10.87
N CYS A 15 -0.46 4.14 -11.98
CA CYS A 15 -0.47 5.60 -12.15
C CYS A 15 -1.77 6.12 -12.82
N MET A 16 -2.31 5.35 -13.77
CA MET A 16 -3.56 5.66 -14.46
C MET A 16 -4.20 4.34 -14.89
N CYS A 17 -5.52 4.22 -14.73
CA CYS A 17 -6.29 3.27 -15.52
C CYS A 17 -6.48 3.87 -16.91
N LYS A 18 -6.08 3.15 -17.95
CA LYS A 18 -6.21 3.59 -19.34
C LYS A 18 -7.16 2.67 -20.08
N ALA A 19 -8.04 3.24 -20.91
CA ALA A 19 -8.93 2.47 -21.77
C ALA A 19 -8.93 3.04 -23.19
N GLY A 20 -8.96 2.18 -24.21
CA GLY A 20 -8.97 2.58 -25.62
C GLY A 20 -9.14 1.40 -26.56
N PHE A 21 -9.24 1.65 -27.87
CA PHE A 21 -9.33 0.59 -28.85
C PHE A 21 -7.93 0.09 -29.24
N ALA A 22 -7.80 -1.22 -29.48
CA ALA A 22 -6.58 -1.79 -30.02
C ALA A 22 -6.31 -1.19 -31.41
N GLY A 23 -5.11 -0.64 -31.60
CA GLY A 23 -4.71 0.05 -32.84
C GLY A 23 -4.72 1.59 -32.75
N ASP A 24 -5.30 2.17 -31.69
CA ASP A 24 -5.21 3.61 -31.44
C ASP A 24 -3.79 4.04 -31.03
N ASP A 25 -3.37 5.23 -31.47
CA ASP A 25 -2.08 5.84 -31.10
C ASP A 25 -2.01 6.28 -29.62
N ALA A 26 -3.17 6.39 -28.95
CA ALA A 26 -3.28 6.80 -27.55
C ALA A 26 -4.57 6.25 -26.89
N PRO A 27 -4.61 6.09 -25.55
CA PRO A 27 -5.83 5.67 -24.87
C PRO A 27 -6.92 6.75 -24.99
N GLN A 28 -8.16 6.31 -25.23
CA GLN A 28 -9.35 7.18 -25.30
C GLN A 28 -9.70 7.78 -23.94
N ALA A 29 -9.40 7.08 -22.84
CA ALA A 29 -9.62 7.56 -21.49
C ALA A 29 -8.41 7.25 -20.60
N MET A 30 -8.01 8.24 -19.79
CA MET A 30 -7.05 8.09 -18.70
C MET A 30 -7.71 8.55 -17.42
N LEU A 31 -7.81 7.64 -16.45
CA LEU A 31 -8.44 7.89 -15.16
C LEU A 31 -7.38 7.72 -14.06
N PRO A 32 -7.26 8.67 -13.11
CA PRO A 32 -6.51 8.43 -11.88
C PRO A 32 -7.06 7.15 -11.24
N SER A 33 -6.20 6.32 -10.64
CA SER A 33 -6.68 5.10 -9.98
C SER A 33 -7.51 5.45 -8.73
N THR A 34 -8.80 5.70 -8.94
CA THR A 34 -9.80 6.06 -7.92
C THR A 34 -10.10 4.91 -6.97
N VAL A 35 -9.70 3.69 -7.36
CA VAL A 35 -9.90 2.42 -6.64
C VAL A 35 -9.39 2.50 -5.19
N LEU A 36 -8.35 3.30 -4.91
CA LEU A 36 -7.82 3.41 -3.55
C LEU A 36 -8.72 4.17 -2.57
N PHE A 37 -9.48 5.17 -3.01
CA PHE A 37 -10.24 6.02 -2.09
C PHE A 37 -11.75 5.88 -2.24
N GLN A 38 -12.25 5.49 -3.41
CA GLN A 38 -13.65 5.16 -3.62
C GLN A 38 -13.74 3.79 -4.31
N PRO A 39 -13.47 2.70 -3.58
CA PRO A 39 -13.52 1.33 -4.11
C PRO A 39 -14.94 0.80 -4.34
N SER A 40 -15.99 1.63 -4.19
CA SER A 40 -17.39 1.24 -4.40
C SER A 40 -17.68 0.99 -5.88
N PHE A 41 -17.10 -0.07 -6.42
CA PHE A 41 -17.51 -0.74 -7.63
C PHE A 41 -18.50 -1.86 -7.25
N PRO A 42 -19.48 -2.20 -8.10
CA PRO A 42 -20.57 -3.14 -7.78
C PRO A 42 -20.17 -4.56 -7.33
N CYS A 43 -18.87 -4.91 -7.34
CA CYS A 43 -18.35 -6.22 -6.99
C CYS A 43 -17.36 -6.22 -5.81
N MET A 44 -17.12 -5.09 -5.14
CA MET A 44 -16.21 -5.03 -3.98
C MET A 44 -16.79 -4.16 -2.86
N GLU A 45 -17.30 -4.80 -1.81
CA GLU A 45 -17.62 -4.16 -0.53
C GLU A 45 -16.34 -3.90 0.27
N SER A 46 -15.52 -2.94 -0.18
CA SER A 46 -14.36 -2.49 0.59
C SER A 46 -14.46 -0.98 0.83
N CYS A 47 -13.80 -0.50 1.88
CA CYS A 47 -13.70 0.94 2.15
C CYS A 47 -12.38 1.48 1.62
N GLY A 48 -12.33 2.78 1.28
CA GLY A 48 -11.10 3.40 0.78
C GLY A 48 -9.96 3.34 1.80
N ILE A 49 -8.72 3.51 1.33
CA ILE A 49 -7.51 3.41 2.15
C ILE A 49 -7.52 4.38 3.34
N HIS A 50 -8.01 5.60 3.14
CA HIS A 50 -8.16 6.61 4.20
C HIS A 50 -9.10 6.13 5.32
N GLN A 51 -10.25 5.54 4.98
CA GLN A 51 -11.19 4.96 5.94
C GLN A 51 -10.61 3.71 6.62
N THR A 52 -9.93 2.87 5.85
CA THR A 52 -9.26 1.67 6.36
C THR A 52 -8.19 2.04 7.39
N THR A 53 -7.35 3.04 7.10
CA THR A 53 -6.34 3.56 8.03
C THR A 53 -6.98 4.06 9.33
N ILE A 54 -8.04 4.88 9.25
CA ILE A 54 -8.75 5.35 10.44
C ILE A 54 -9.34 4.18 11.24
N ASN A 55 -9.97 3.22 10.58
CA ASN A 55 -10.57 2.06 11.23
C ASN A 55 -9.53 1.21 11.94
N SER A 56 -8.33 1.06 11.36
CA SER A 56 -7.21 0.38 12.01
C SER A 56 -6.71 1.13 13.23
N ILE A 57 -6.52 2.45 13.15
CA ILE A 57 -6.10 3.28 14.29
C ILE A 57 -7.13 3.22 15.43
N LYS A 58 -8.43 3.22 15.11
CA LYS A 58 -9.52 3.11 16.11
C LYS A 58 -9.59 1.75 16.80
N LYS A 59 -9.00 0.69 16.22
CA LYS A 59 -8.89 -0.63 16.84
C LYS A 59 -7.69 -0.75 17.77
N CYS A 60 -6.76 0.20 17.71
CA CYS A 60 -5.60 0.26 18.57
C CYS A 60 -5.94 0.89 19.93
N ASP A 61 -5.08 0.67 20.92
CA ASP A 61 -5.19 1.32 22.23
C ASP A 61 -5.11 2.85 22.09
N VAL A 62 -5.87 3.56 22.92
CA VAL A 62 -5.91 5.04 22.95
C VAL A 62 -4.53 5.63 23.20
N ASP A 63 -3.68 4.93 23.95
CA ASP A 63 -2.34 5.41 24.30
C ASP A 63 -1.41 5.51 23.09
N ILE A 64 -1.55 4.61 22.10
CA ILE A 64 -0.73 4.63 20.87
C ILE A 64 -1.41 5.37 19.72
N CYS A 65 -2.71 5.62 19.82
CA CYS A 65 -3.53 6.23 18.77
C CYS A 65 -2.96 7.57 18.28
N LYS A 66 -2.51 8.42 19.21
CA LYS A 66 -1.88 9.71 18.90
C LYS A 66 -0.61 9.57 18.07
N ASP A 67 0.21 8.56 18.38
CA ASP A 67 1.44 8.29 17.65
C ASP A 67 1.15 7.75 16.26
N LEU A 68 0.14 6.90 16.10
CA LEU A 68 -0.25 6.35 14.80
C LEU A 68 -0.73 7.45 13.83
N TYR A 69 -1.46 8.46 14.31
CA TYR A 69 -1.90 9.60 13.50
C TYR A 69 -0.74 10.48 12.99
N THR A 70 0.37 10.52 13.71
CA THR A 70 1.54 11.33 13.34
C THR A 70 2.63 10.54 12.62
N ASN A 71 2.51 9.21 12.60
CA ASN A 71 3.50 8.29 12.03
C ASN A 71 2.91 7.36 10.96
N THR A 72 1.93 7.82 10.19
CA THR A 72 1.41 7.07 9.04
C THR A 72 2.37 7.20 7.85
N VAL A 73 3.07 6.11 7.51
CA VAL A 73 4.08 6.06 6.44
C VAL A 73 3.50 5.44 5.16
N LEU A 74 3.70 6.11 4.03
CA LEU A 74 3.38 5.57 2.70
C LEU A 74 4.56 4.78 2.14
N SER A 75 4.30 3.58 1.66
CA SER A 75 5.30 2.66 1.09
C SER A 75 4.75 1.92 -0.13
N GLY A 76 5.62 1.57 -1.07
CA GLY A 76 5.29 0.82 -2.28
C GLY A 76 5.00 1.71 -3.49
N GLY A 77 5.14 1.13 -4.69
CA GLY A 77 5.04 1.86 -5.97
C GLY A 77 3.71 2.58 -6.18
N THR A 78 2.61 1.98 -5.75
CA THR A 78 1.26 2.57 -5.81
C THR A 78 1.09 3.78 -4.88
N THR A 79 2.04 4.10 -4.01
CA THR A 79 2.02 5.36 -3.24
C THR A 79 2.85 6.46 -3.88
N MET A 80 3.39 6.22 -5.08
CA MET A 80 4.19 7.21 -5.82
C MET A 80 3.35 8.24 -6.58
N TYR A 81 2.02 8.08 -6.64
CA TYR A 81 1.16 9.07 -7.31
C TYR A 81 1.41 10.49 -6.76
N PRO A 82 1.61 11.48 -7.62
CA PRO A 82 1.69 12.88 -7.20
C PRO A 82 0.45 13.30 -6.41
N GLY A 83 0.63 14.01 -5.30
CA GLY A 83 -0.48 14.51 -4.46
C GLY A 83 -1.19 13.46 -3.60
N ILE A 84 -0.80 12.18 -3.63
CA ILE A 84 -1.44 11.15 -2.81
C ILE A 84 -1.25 11.41 -1.31
N ALA A 85 -0.08 11.92 -0.90
CA ALA A 85 0.18 12.23 0.50
C ALA A 85 -0.72 13.36 1.00
N ASP A 86 -0.85 14.43 0.20
CA ASP A 86 -1.72 15.58 0.51
C ASP A 86 -3.18 15.16 0.55
N ARG A 87 -3.61 14.33 -0.42
CA ARG A 87 -4.96 13.77 -0.43
C ARG A 87 -5.21 12.91 0.80
N MET A 88 -4.31 11.97 1.12
CA MET A 88 -4.45 11.11 2.29
C MET A 88 -4.52 11.94 3.58
N GLN A 89 -3.70 12.97 3.71
CA GLN A 89 -3.73 13.87 4.87
C GLN A 89 -5.06 14.60 4.98
N LYS A 90 -5.56 15.15 3.86
CA LYS A 90 -6.86 15.84 3.82
C LYS A 90 -8.01 14.91 4.22
N GLU A 91 -8.10 13.73 3.61
CA GLU A 91 -9.18 12.76 3.86
C GLU A 91 -9.15 12.23 5.31
N ILE A 92 -7.97 11.92 5.85
CA ILE A 92 -7.81 11.51 7.24
C ILE A 92 -8.19 12.64 8.21
N THR A 93 -7.80 13.89 7.90
CA THR A 93 -8.13 15.05 8.76
C THR A 93 -9.63 15.27 8.88
N VAL A 94 -10.40 14.98 7.82
CA VAL A 94 -11.88 15.05 7.86
C VAL A 94 -12.47 13.96 8.78
N LEU A 95 -11.83 12.79 8.86
CA LEU A 95 -12.34 11.63 9.60
C LEU A 95 -11.82 11.51 11.04
N ALA A 96 -10.68 12.12 11.35
CA ALA A 96 -10.04 12.05 12.66
C ALA A 96 -10.65 13.08 13.64
N PRO A 97 -10.54 12.84 14.97
CA PRO A 97 -10.92 13.84 15.96
C PRO A 97 -10.11 15.13 15.79
N SER A 98 -10.76 16.30 15.97
CA SER A 98 -10.13 17.62 15.79
C SER A 98 -8.95 17.90 16.73
N THR A 99 -8.80 17.13 17.81
CA THR A 99 -7.67 17.20 18.75
C THR A 99 -6.40 16.49 18.25
N MET A 100 -6.52 15.67 17.19
CA MET A 100 -5.42 14.87 16.66
C MET A 100 -4.66 15.62 15.57
N LYS A 101 -3.33 15.63 15.67
CA LYS A 101 -2.45 16.12 14.61
C LYS A 101 -2.21 15.01 13.61
N ILE A 102 -2.54 15.24 12.35
CA ILE A 102 -2.35 14.25 11.28
C ILE A 102 -1.05 14.55 10.53
N LYS A 103 -0.18 13.55 10.37
CA LYS A 103 1.03 13.65 9.56
C LYS A 103 1.19 12.39 8.71
N ILE A 104 1.21 12.59 7.40
CA ILE A 104 1.53 11.56 6.43
C ILE A 104 3.00 11.68 6.03
N ILE A 105 3.73 10.58 6.16
CA ILE A 105 5.15 10.48 5.85
C ILE A 105 5.27 9.77 4.50
N ALA A 106 5.72 10.47 3.47
CA ALA A 106 5.91 9.92 2.13
C ALA A 106 7.37 10.09 1.70
N PRO A 107 8.28 9.18 2.08
CA PRO A 107 9.68 9.26 1.67
C PRO A 107 9.81 9.30 0.14
N PRO A 108 10.79 10.01 -0.43
CA PRO A 108 10.98 10.05 -1.89
C PRO A 108 11.27 8.64 -2.47
N GLU A 109 12.08 7.85 -1.76
CA GLU A 109 12.47 6.49 -2.15
C GLU A 109 11.44 5.41 -1.74
N ARG A 110 10.21 5.80 -1.41
CA ARG A 110 9.19 4.89 -0.81
C ARG A 110 8.79 3.70 -1.67
N LYS A 111 9.06 3.75 -2.98
CA LYS A 111 8.93 2.58 -3.87
C LYS A 111 9.82 1.42 -3.43
N PHE A 112 10.97 1.71 -2.83
CA PHE A 112 11.98 0.73 -2.41
C PHE A 112 12.08 0.59 -0.89
N SER A 113 11.24 1.29 -0.10
CA SER A 113 11.32 1.29 1.37
C SER A 113 11.31 -0.10 1.99
N VAL A 114 10.53 -1.04 1.44
CA VAL A 114 10.52 -2.44 1.92
C VAL A 114 11.89 -3.09 1.72
N TRP A 115 12.46 -2.95 0.53
CA TRP A 115 13.78 -3.53 0.21
C TRP A 115 14.89 -2.89 1.05
N ILE A 116 14.88 -1.57 1.18
CA ILE A 116 15.84 -0.82 2.02
C ILE A 116 15.73 -1.26 3.48
N GLY A 117 14.51 -1.37 4.01
CA GLY A 117 14.26 -1.86 5.36
C GLY A 117 14.82 -3.26 5.59
N CYS A 118 14.58 -4.20 4.66
CA CYS A 118 15.14 -5.55 4.73
C CYS A 118 16.67 -5.56 4.63
N SER A 119 17.27 -4.74 3.77
CA SER A 119 18.72 -4.64 3.63
C SER A 119 19.38 -4.14 4.91
N ILE A 120 18.79 -3.13 5.56
CA ILE A 120 19.25 -2.63 6.86
C ILE A 120 19.08 -3.72 7.93
N LEU A 121 17.89 -4.33 8.03
CA LEU A 121 17.58 -5.36 9.02
C LEU A 121 18.57 -6.53 8.94
N ASN A 122 18.86 -7.02 7.73
CA ASN A 122 19.80 -8.12 7.51
C ASN A 122 21.26 -7.77 7.85
N SER A 123 21.57 -6.46 7.91
CA SER A 123 22.90 -5.97 8.27
C SER A 123 23.08 -5.78 9.79
N LEU A 124 22.01 -5.91 10.58
CA LEU A 124 22.09 -5.78 12.04
C LEU A 124 22.63 -7.08 12.66
N PHE A 125 23.65 -6.95 13.52
CA PHE A 125 24.18 -8.09 14.26
C PHE A 125 23.11 -8.80 15.12
N THR A 126 22.21 -8.02 15.73
CA THR A 126 21.09 -8.54 16.52
C THR A 126 20.14 -9.39 15.68
N PHE A 127 20.02 -9.13 14.39
CA PHE A 127 19.14 -9.89 13.51
C PHE A 127 19.72 -11.27 13.13
N GLN A 128 21.03 -11.47 13.26
CA GLN A 128 21.64 -12.79 13.02
C GLN A 128 21.11 -13.86 13.97
N GLN A 129 20.71 -13.49 15.19
CA GLN A 129 20.11 -14.41 16.17
C GLN A 129 18.71 -14.88 15.74
N MET A 130 18.03 -14.12 14.88
CA MET A 130 16.71 -14.45 14.34
C MET A 130 16.79 -15.38 13.12
N TRP A 131 17.99 -15.61 12.57
CA TRP A 131 18.14 -16.46 11.40
C TRP A 131 17.81 -17.92 11.75
N VAL A 132 17.17 -18.60 10.81
CA VAL A 132 16.94 -20.04 10.85
C VAL A 132 18.00 -20.69 9.98
N SER A 133 18.89 -21.45 10.60
CA SER A 133 19.86 -22.26 9.86
C SER A 133 19.16 -23.46 9.21
N LYS A 134 19.80 -24.02 8.18
CA LYS A 134 19.32 -25.23 7.52
C LYS A 134 19.15 -26.39 8.52
N GLN A 135 20.11 -26.58 9.42
CA GLN A 135 20.06 -27.65 10.42
C GLN A 135 18.85 -27.49 11.34
N GLU A 136 18.64 -26.28 11.88
CA GLU A 136 17.51 -26.01 12.76
C GLU A 136 16.15 -26.22 12.05
N TYR A 137 16.07 -25.87 10.77
CA TYR A 137 14.89 -26.14 9.94
C TYR A 137 14.69 -27.64 9.68
N ASP A 138 15.75 -28.39 9.41
CA ASP A 138 15.67 -29.83 9.15
C ASP A 138 15.26 -30.59 10.44
N GLU A 139 15.64 -30.10 11.63
CA GLU A 139 15.29 -30.68 12.93
C GLU A 139 13.87 -30.33 13.42
N SER A 140 13.47 -29.06 13.29
CA SER A 140 12.21 -28.54 13.86
C SER A 140 11.09 -28.38 12.82
N GLY A 141 11.42 -28.55 11.54
CA GLY A 141 10.51 -28.34 10.42
C GLY A 141 10.09 -26.88 10.26
N PRO A 142 9.02 -26.62 9.46
CA PRO A 142 8.55 -25.27 9.15
C PRO A 142 8.15 -24.42 10.37
N TYR A 143 7.78 -25.08 11.47
CA TYR A 143 7.24 -24.41 12.66
C TYR A 143 8.27 -23.53 13.38
N ILE A 144 9.58 -23.78 13.18
CA ILE A 144 10.64 -22.97 13.79
C ILE A 144 10.57 -21.48 13.44
N ILE A 145 10.00 -21.14 12.28
CA ILE A 145 9.80 -19.75 11.85
C ILE A 145 8.89 -19.00 12.82
N HIS A 146 7.86 -19.65 13.38
CA HIS A 146 6.97 -19.04 14.36
C HIS A 146 7.63 -18.84 15.72
N HIS A 147 8.67 -19.61 16.05
CA HIS A 147 9.39 -19.48 17.32
C HIS A 147 10.49 -18.43 17.28
N LYS A 148 11.15 -18.27 16.14
CA LYS A 148 12.26 -17.32 16.00
C LYS A 148 11.83 -15.94 15.48
N CYS A 149 10.78 -15.85 14.68
CA CYS A 149 10.42 -14.61 14.01
C CYS A 149 9.23 -13.86 14.61
N PHE A 150 8.46 -14.45 15.53
CA PHE A 150 7.22 -13.88 16.09
C PHE A 150 7.08 -14.08 17.59
#